data_AF-A0A938V153-F1
#
_entry.id   AF-A0A938V153-F1
#
_cell.length_a   1.000
_cell.length_b   1.000
_cell.length_c   1.000
_cell.angle_alpha   90.00
_cell.angle_beta   90.00
_cell.angle_gamma   90.00
#
_symmetry.space_group_name_H-M   'P 1'
#
loop_
_entity.id
_entity.type
_entity.pdbx_description
1 polymer ?
#
loop_
_entity_poly.entity_id
_entity_poly.type
_entity_poly.pdbx_seq_one_letter_code
_entity_poly.pdbx_strand_id
1 'polypeptide(L)'
;MRTQATPAVFRDRTGFPLVEIAGLGVQISLLPVMKVQFEQFLGEPQRVKGDAGDGLPADTYGNEWYERLLALNPRASWRDFRYEDRERLILTGIRPEEALGFARWLGPSFDLPRIEEWRAACVGLQAAGAFRLRTAGLPVGTEAAAILERLHARHGLDTWADLSLMRGGVLEWVKVGSSRKGLRCRTGPHDFQGVGKPRDEFHSTTYNPLDESVELITVNGLRLFGFRVVKRD
;
A
#
# COMPACT_ATOMS: atom_id res chain seq x y z
N MET A 1 -3.00 26.57 15.19
CA MET A 1 -2.66 25.15 14.94
C MET A 1 -1.15 25.02 14.91
N ARG A 2 -0.54 24.17 15.75
CA ARG A 2 0.90 23.88 15.60
C ARG A 2 1.05 22.99 14.38
N THR A 3 1.80 23.45 13.39
CA THR A 3 2.22 22.62 12.26
C THR A 3 2.97 21.41 12.82
N GLN A 4 2.51 20.20 12.53
CA GLN A 4 3.27 19.01 12.90
C GLN A 4 4.60 18.99 12.13
N ALA A 5 5.61 18.36 12.72
CA ALA A 5 6.91 18.22 12.06
C ALA A 5 6.75 17.44 10.74
N THR A 6 7.55 17.79 9.73
CA THR A 6 7.61 17.05 8.47
C THR A 6 7.93 15.57 8.76
N PRO A 7 7.20 14.60 8.19
CA PRO A 7 7.48 13.18 8.38
C PRO A 7 8.91 12.85 7.99
N ALA A 8 9.59 12.01 8.78
CA ALA A 8 10.88 11.48 8.39
C ALA A 8 10.69 10.45 7.26
N VAL A 9 11.56 10.48 6.26
CA VAL A 9 11.44 9.63 5.07
C VAL A 9 12.56 8.61 5.02
N PHE A 10 12.16 7.36 4.90
CA PHE A 10 13.01 6.19 4.72
C PHE A 10 12.69 5.54 3.38
N ARG A 11 13.37 4.44 3.07
CA ARG A 11 13.15 3.68 1.85
C ARG A 11 13.09 2.19 2.16
N ASP A 12 12.25 1.47 1.45
CA ASP A 12 12.33 0.02 1.41
C ASP A 12 13.43 -0.45 0.43
N ARG A 13 13.60 -1.77 0.31
CA ARG A 13 14.58 -2.37 -0.59
C ARG A 13 14.31 -2.13 -2.08
N THR A 14 13.09 -1.73 -2.45
CA THR A 14 12.69 -1.40 -3.82
C THR A 14 12.90 0.08 -4.16
N GLY A 15 13.33 0.88 -3.17
CA GLY A 15 13.55 2.31 -3.30
C GLY A 15 12.30 3.17 -3.09
N PHE A 16 11.16 2.57 -2.74
CA PHE A 16 9.91 3.29 -2.48
C PHE A 16 9.91 3.91 -1.06
N PRO A 17 9.32 5.11 -0.89
CA PRO A 17 9.37 5.84 0.37
C PRO A 17 8.49 5.21 1.45
N LEU A 18 9.10 5.03 2.62
CA LEU A 18 8.40 4.85 3.88
C LEU A 18 8.43 6.17 4.65
N VAL A 19 7.37 6.49 5.37
CA VAL A 19 7.27 7.69 6.20
C VAL A 19 7.04 7.30 7.65
N GLU A 20 7.75 7.98 8.54
CA GLU A 20 7.54 7.86 9.97
C GLU A 20 6.69 9.04 10.45
N ILE A 21 5.56 8.70 11.07
CA ILE A 21 4.61 9.66 11.59
C ILE A 21 4.79 9.73 13.10
N ALA A 22 4.97 10.95 13.61
CA ALA A 22 5.27 11.18 15.01
C ALA A 22 4.24 10.52 15.93
N GLY A 23 4.72 9.68 16.85
CA GLY A 23 3.90 8.97 17.82
C GLY A 23 3.29 7.65 17.34
N LEU A 24 3.47 7.27 16.07
CA LEU A 24 2.94 6.01 15.54
C LEU A 24 3.83 4.80 15.87
N GLY A 25 5.14 5.02 16.00
CA GLY A 25 6.12 3.96 16.32
C GLY A 25 6.31 2.92 15.21
N VAL A 26 5.81 3.19 14.00
CA VAL A 26 6.05 2.38 12.80
C VAL A 26 6.32 3.27 11.60
N GLN A 27 7.04 2.75 10.61
CA GLN A 27 7.22 3.38 9.31
C GLN A 27 6.18 2.83 8.34
N ILE A 28 5.42 3.67 7.64
CA ILE A 28 4.38 3.24 6.70
C ILE A 28 4.76 3.62 5.28
N SER A 29 4.49 2.76 4.30
CA SER A 29 4.67 3.12 2.89
C SER A 29 3.80 4.33 2.55
N LEU A 30 4.43 5.36 1.96
CA LEU A 30 3.73 6.59 1.58
C LEU A 30 2.67 6.27 0.52
N LEU A 31 3.09 5.55 -0.52
CA LEU A 31 2.22 5.10 -1.59
C LEU A 31 1.69 3.68 -1.33
N PRO A 32 0.52 3.32 -1.87
CA PRO A 32 0.14 1.91 -2.03
C PRO A 32 1.21 1.17 -2.84
N VAL A 33 1.32 -0.14 -2.66
CA VAL A 33 2.28 -0.96 -3.40
C VAL A 33 1.99 -0.86 -4.90
N MET A 34 2.99 -0.42 -5.65
CA MET A 34 2.86 -0.20 -7.10
C MET A 34 3.13 -1.49 -7.88
N LYS A 35 2.55 -1.61 -9.08
CA LYS A 35 2.82 -2.75 -9.98
C LYS A 35 4.32 -2.89 -10.27
N VAL A 36 5.01 -1.79 -10.56
CA VAL A 36 6.46 -1.80 -10.81
C VAL A 36 7.29 -2.23 -9.58
N GLN A 37 6.79 -1.94 -8.38
CA GLN A 37 7.41 -2.37 -7.13
C GLN A 37 7.20 -3.88 -6.94
N PHE A 38 5.99 -4.37 -7.18
CA PHE A 38 5.65 -5.78 -7.06
C PHE A 38 6.28 -6.65 -8.16
N GLU A 39 6.55 -6.09 -9.34
CA GLU A 39 7.27 -6.77 -10.42
C GLU A 39 8.72 -7.13 -9.99
N GLN A 40 9.35 -6.35 -9.11
CA GLN A 40 10.66 -6.73 -8.54
C GLN A 40 10.55 -7.97 -7.66
N PHE A 41 9.47 -8.08 -6.88
CA PHE A 41 9.15 -9.29 -6.11
C PHE A 41 8.98 -10.49 -7.04
N LEU A 42 8.20 -10.36 -8.11
CA LEU A 42 8.00 -11.43 -9.09
C LEU A 42 9.28 -11.84 -9.83
N GLY A 43 10.24 -10.92 -9.99
CA GLY A 43 11.52 -11.17 -10.65
C GLY A 43 12.55 -11.93 -9.79
N GLU A 44 12.33 -12.03 -8.48
CA GLU A 44 13.24 -12.74 -7.58
C GLU A 44 12.76 -14.18 -7.31
N PRO A 45 13.69 -15.16 -7.23
CA PRO A 45 13.34 -16.51 -6.81
C PRO A 45 12.69 -16.49 -5.44
N GLN A 46 11.41 -16.83 -5.40
CA GLN A 46 10.66 -16.91 -4.15
C GLN A 46 11.16 -18.12 -3.36
N ARG A 47 12.10 -17.89 -2.43
CA ARG A 47 12.52 -18.90 -1.45
C ARG A 47 11.41 -19.08 -0.42
N VAL A 48 10.28 -19.64 -0.84
CA VAL A 48 9.27 -20.13 0.10
C VAL A 48 9.82 -21.43 0.68
N LYS A 49 10.73 -21.33 1.65
CA LYS A 49 11.06 -22.46 2.50
C LYS A 49 9.83 -22.77 3.34
N GLY A 50 9.03 -23.72 2.87
CA GLY A 50 7.96 -24.33 3.64
C GLY A 50 8.52 -25.27 4.71
N ASP A 51 9.21 -24.73 5.73
CA ASP A 51 9.56 -25.52 6.93
C ASP A 51 8.45 -25.41 8.01
N ALA A 52 7.45 -24.54 7.81
CA ALA A 52 6.40 -24.26 8.81
C ALA A 52 4.95 -24.45 8.32
N GLY A 53 4.71 -24.92 7.09
CA GLY A 53 3.33 -25.19 6.60
C GLY A 53 2.42 -23.98 6.38
N ASP A 54 2.91 -22.76 6.62
CA ASP A 54 2.13 -21.51 6.54
C ASP A 54 2.47 -20.66 5.29
N GLY A 55 3.30 -21.19 4.38
CA GLY A 55 3.72 -20.51 3.15
C GLY A 55 2.74 -20.74 2.00
N LEU A 56 2.60 -19.73 1.13
CA LEU A 56 1.91 -19.89 -0.16
C LEU A 56 2.64 -20.94 -1.02
N PRO A 57 1.93 -21.79 -1.78
CA PRO A 57 2.55 -22.75 -2.69
C PRO A 57 3.66 -22.13 -3.56
N ALA A 58 4.72 -22.88 -3.86
CA ALA A 58 5.89 -22.38 -4.61
C ALA A 58 5.54 -21.87 -6.03
N ASP A 59 4.39 -22.29 -6.55
CA ASP A 59 3.80 -21.93 -7.84
C ASP A 59 2.71 -20.84 -7.74
N THR A 60 2.53 -20.22 -6.58
CA THR A 60 1.47 -19.20 -6.38
C THR A 60 1.62 -17.99 -7.30
N TYR A 61 2.86 -17.56 -7.52
CA TYR A 61 3.18 -16.36 -8.29
C TYR A 61 3.71 -16.75 -9.67
N GLY A 62 2.79 -16.96 -10.62
CA GLY A 62 3.11 -17.28 -12.01
C GLY A 62 2.58 -16.25 -13.00
N ASN A 63 2.97 -16.39 -14.27
CA ASN A 63 2.52 -15.50 -15.35
C ASN A 63 0.99 -15.45 -15.44
N GLU A 64 0.32 -16.61 -15.41
CA GLU A 64 -1.14 -16.68 -15.45
C GLU A 64 -1.80 -15.97 -14.27
N TRP A 65 -1.20 -16.05 -13.08
CA TRP A 65 -1.68 -15.34 -11.90
C TRP A 65 -1.58 -13.83 -12.11
N TYR A 66 -0.44 -13.35 -12.62
CA TYR A 66 -0.24 -11.92 -12.85
C TYR A 66 -1.11 -11.40 -14.00
N GLU A 67 -1.32 -12.18 -15.05
CA GLU A 67 -2.23 -11.85 -16.15
C GLU A 67 -3.68 -11.71 -15.66
N ARG A 68 -4.14 -12.56 -14.73
CA ARG A 68 -5.46 -12.39 -14.10
C ARG A 68 -5.57 -11.09 -13.31
N LEU A 69 -4.52 -10.69 -12.59
CA LEU A 69 -4.50 -9.39 -11.92
C LEU A 69 -4.54 -8.22 -12.91
N LEU A 70 -3.77 -8.30 -13.99
CA LEU A 70 -3.75 -7.27 -15.03
C LEU A 70 -5.07 -7.20 -15.82
N ALA A 71 -5.81 -8.29 -15.95
CA ALA A 71 -7.15 -8.28 -16.53
C ALA A 71 -8.15 -7.48 -15.69
N LEU A 72 -7.96 -7.41 -14.36
CA LEU A 72 -8.81 -6.62 -13.46
C LEU A 72 -8.45 -5.12 -13.47
N ASN A 73 -7.16 -4.81 -13.54
CA ASN A 73 -6.65 -3.43 -13.53
C ASN A 73 -5.43 -3.32 -14.46
N PRO A 74 -5.65 -3.05 -15.77
CA PRO A 74 -4.61 -3.08 -16.78
C PRO A 74 -3.48 -2.12 -16.49
N ARG A 75 -2.24 -2.57 -16.73
CA ARG A 75 -1.02 -1.79 -16.52
C ARG A 75 -1.09 -0.43 -17.24
N ALA A 76 -0.63 0.61 -16.55
CA ALA A 76 -0.22 1.88 -17.15
C ALA A 76 1.30 2.04 -17.04
N SER A 77 1.90 2.82 -17.93
CA SER A 77 3.33 3.12 -17.86
C SER A 77 3.60 4.12 -16.73
N TRP A 78 4.41 3.75 -15.75
CA TRP A 78 4.86 4.70 -14.72
C TRP A 78 5.70 5.84 -15.30
N ARG A 79 6.31 5.63 -16.47
CA ARG A 79 7.07 6.66 -17.20
C ARG A 79 6.17 7.65 -17.93
N ASP A 80 4.94 7.28 -18.24
CA ASP A 80 4.01 8.16 -18.96
C ASP A 80 2.57 7.74 -18.68
N PHE A 81 2.00 8.29 -17.61
CA PHE A 81 0.60 8.13 -17.23
C PHE A 81 -0.06 9.50 -17.12
N ARG A 82 -1.38 9.51 -17.33
CA ARG A 82 -2.24 10.67 -17.04
C ARG A 82 -2.81 10.54 -15.64
N TYR A 83 -3.37 11.62 -15.10
CA TYR A 83 -3.93 11.61 -13.75
C TYR A 83 -4.99 10.52 -13.54
N GLU A 84 -5.78 10.28 -14.58
CA GLU A 84 -6.88 9.31 -14.59
C GLU A 84 -6.37 7.86 -14.60
N ASP A 85 -5.11 7.65 -14.98
CA ASP A 85 -4.47 6.34 -15.06
C ASP A 85 -3.73 5.97 -13.76
N ARG A 86 -3.73 6.80 -12.71
CA ARG A 86 -2.90 6.55 -11.51
C ARG A 86 -3.27 5.26 -10.77
N GLU A 87 -4.54 4.89 -10.69
CA GLU A 87 -4.98 3.64 -10.06
C GLU A 87 -4.48 2.41 -10.83
N ARG A 88 -4.17 2.58 -12.12
CA ARG A 88 -3.55 1.56 -12.97
C ARG A 88 -2.06 1.37 -12.69
N LEU A 89 -1.43 2.25 -11.92
CA LEU A 89 -0.08 2.05 -11.39
C LEU A 89 -0.08 1.20 -10.11
N ILE A 90 -1.17 1.26 -9.34
CA ILE A 90 -1.31 0.55 -8.06
C ILE A 90 -1.56 -0.93 -8.33
N LEU A 91 -0.94 -1.81 -7.54
CA LEU A 91 -1.29 -3.22 -7.56
C LEU A 91 -2.64 -3.41 -6.86
N THR A 92 -3.62 -3.95 -7.58
CA THR A 92 -4.93 -4.30 -7.03
C THR A 92 -5.33 -5.71 -7.47
N GLY A 93 -6.43 -6.25 -6.94
CA GLY A 93 -6.85 -7.62 -7.25
C GLY A 93 -6.22 -8.67 -6.33
N ILE A 94 -5.40 -8.24 -5.37
CA ILE A 94 -4.56 -9.12 -4.56
C ILE A 94 -5.29 -9.56 -3.29
N ARG A 95 -5.02 -10.79 -2.84
CA ARG A 95 -5.53 -11.34 -1.57
C ARG A 95 -4.64 -10.92 -0.39
N PRO A 96 -5.17 -10.87 0.85
CA PRO A 96 -4.37 -10.53 2.02
C PRO A 96 -3.12 -11.41 2.19
N GLU A 97 -3.21 -12.71 1.93
CA GLU A 97 -2.10 -13.65 2.09
C GLU A 97 -0.98 -13.38 1.07
N GLU A 98 -1.36 -12.96 -0.14
CA GLU A 98 -0.43 -12.59 -1.21
C GLU A 98 0.28 -11.27 -0.88
N ALA A 99 -0.44 -10.30 -0.31
CA ALA A 99 0.10 -9.04 0.19
C ALA A 99 1.07 -9.26 1.38
N LEU A 100 0.76 -10.19 2.28
CA LEU A 100 1.68 -10.63 3.34
C LEU A 100 2.93 -11.34 2.77
N GLY A 101 2.77 -12.11 1.69
CA GLY A 101 3.89 -12.71 0.97
C GLY A 101 4.90 -11.65 0.50
N PHE A 102 4.39 -10.59 -0.12
CA PHE A 102 5.21 -9.43 -0.52
C PHE A 102 5.85 -8.73 0.68
N ALA A 103 5.09 -8.47 1.76
CA ALA A 103 5.63 -7.84 2.97
C ALA A 103 6.81 -8.66 3.54
N ARG A 104 6.67 -9.99 3.66
CA ARG A 104 7.75 -10.87 4.13
C ARG A 104 8.99 -10.84 3.23
N TRP A 105 8.82 -10.69 1.92
CA TRP A 105 9.93 -10.55 0.98
C TRP A 105 10.69 -9.22 1.13
N LEU A 106 10.00 -8.14 1.53
CA LEU A 106 10.67 -6.90 1.90
C LEU A 106 11.57 -7.07 3.14
N GLY A 107 11.14 -7.90 4.09
CA GLY A 107 11.92 -8.31 5.25
C GLY A 107 11.07 -8.77 6.43
N PRO A 108 11.67 -9.35 7.47
CA PRO A 108 10.95 -9.89 8.63
C PRO A 108 10.25 -8.80 9.48
N SER A 109 10.70 -7.55 9.38
CA SER A 109 10.13 -6.38 10.04
C SER A 109 8.89 -5.81 9.34
N PHE A 110 8.58 -6.28 8.12
CA PHE A 110 7.51 -5.74 7.30
C PHE A 110 6.21 -6.52 7.46
N ASP A 111 5.10 -5.80 7.39
CA ASP A 111 3.77 -6.35 7.54
C ASP A 111 2.70 -5.46 6.90
N LEU A 112 1.44 -5.87 6.96
CA LEU A 112 0.30 -4.98 6.69
C LEU A 112 -0.02 -4.09 7.91
N PRO A 113 -0.48 -2.85 7.68
CA PRO A 113 -0.93 -1.98 8.76
C PRO A 113 -2.15 -2.56 9.47
N ARG A 114 -2.25 -2.31 10.77
CA ARG A 114 -3.51 -2.41 11.52
C ARG A 114 -4.42 -1.25 11.13
N ILE A 115 -5.73 -1.42 11.33
CA ILE A 115 -6.69 -0.36 11.02
C ILE A 115 -6.39 0.94 11.78
N GLU A 116 -5.96 0.86 13.04
CA GLU A 116 -5.58 2.03 13.85
C GLU A 116 -4.32 2.70 13.31
N GLU A 117 -3.33 1.90 12.88
CA GLU A 117 -2.09 2.43 12.30
C GLU A 117 -2.37 3.17 10.98
N TRP A 118 -3.24 2.59 10.12
CA TRP A 118 -3.64 3.19 8.85
C TRP A 118 -4.39 4.52 9.08
N ARG A 119 -5.36 4.55 10.00
CA ARG A 119 -6.13 5.76 10.31
C ARG A 119 -5.27 6.85 10.94
N ALA A 120 -4.40 6.48 11.89
CA ALA A 120 -3.45 7.41 12.49
C ALA A 120 -2.49 7.97 11.43
N ALA A 121 -2.06 7.15 10.48
CA ALA A 121 -1.23 7.61 9.38
C ALA A 121 -1.95 8.61 8.47
N CYS A 122 -3.21 8.35 8.12
CA CYS A 122 -4.03 9.27 7.33
C CYS A 122 -4.14 10.65 8.03
N VAL A 123 -4.39 10.67 9.34
CA VAL A 123 -4.49 11.90 10.13
C VAL A 123 -3.14 12.63 10.21
N GLY A 124 -2.06 11.89 10.46
CA GLY A 124 -0.71 12.44 10.55
C GLY A 124 -0.25 13.08 9.24
N LEU A 125 -0.50 12.43 8.11
CA LEU A 125 -0.16 12.98 6.79
C LEU A 125 -1.01 14.21 6.44
N GLN A 126 -2.28 14.25 6.86
CA GLN A 126 -3.10 15.46 6.73
C GLN A 126 -2.55 16.62 7.56
N ALA A 127 -2.10 16.34 8.79
CA ALA A 127 -1.54 17.35 9.70
C ALA A 127 -0.14 17.84 9.27
N ALA A 128 0.63 17.02 8.55
CA ALA A 128 1.93 17.39 7.98
C ALA A 128 1.85 18.49 6.90
N GLY A 129 0.68 18.64 6.26
CA GLY A 129 0.42 19.72 5.30
C GLY A 129 1.21 19.55 4.00
N ALA A 130 1.88 20.63 3.58
CA ALA A 130 2.49 20.72 2.26
C ALA A 130 3.66 19.72 2.08
N PHE A 131 3.66 19.05 0.93
CA PHE A 131 4.74 18.19 0.48
C PHE A 131 5.76 18.98 -0.33
N ARG A 132 7.02 18.57 -0.25
CA ARG A 132 8.10 19.06 -1.12
C ARG A 132 8.87 17.85 -1.61
N LEU A 133 9.02 17.67 -2.92
CA LEU A 133 9.73 16.51 -3.46
C LEU A 133 11.15 16.36 -2.90
N ARG A 134 11.84 17.49 -2.69
CA ARG A 134 13.18 17.51 -2.06
C ARG A 134 13.18 16.95 -0.63
N THR A 135 12.09 17.09 0.13
CA THR A 135 12.02 16.55 1.50
C THR A 135 11.82 15.04 1.53
N ALA A 136 11.48 14.41 0.40
CA ALA A 136 11.39 12.95 0.31
C ALA A 136 12.77 12.26 0.22
N GLY A 137 13.85 13.00 -0.05
CA GLY A 137 15.21 12.44 -0.08
C GLY A 137 15.40 11.28 -1.06
N LEU A 138 14.54 11.16 -2.07
CA LEU A 138 14.56 10.05 -3.01
C LEU A 138 15.68 10.22 -4.04
N PRO A 139 16.43 9.15 -4.38
CA PRO A 139 17.42 9.24 -5.44
C PRO A 139 16.76 9.58 -6.77
N VAL A 140 17.32 10.59 -7.43
CA VAL A 140 16.92 10.99 -8.78
C VAL A 140 17.05 9.79 -9.73
N GLY A 141 16.07 9.63 -10.62
CA GLY A 141 16.09 8.58 -11.65
C GLY A 141 15.52 7.23 -11.22
N THR A 142 15.08 7.09 -9.97
CA THR A 142 14.35 5.90 -9.51
C THR A 142 12.88 5.92 -9.95
N GLU A 143 12.27 4.74 -10.07
CA GLU A 143 10.85 4.57 -10.38
C GLU A 143 9.96 5.31 -9.37
N ALA A 144 10.28 5.19 -8.09
CA ALA A 144 9.56 5.86 -7.01
C ALA A 144 9.63 7.39 -7.12
N ALA A 145 10.82 7.93 -7.40
CA ALA A 145 11.00 9.37 -7.60
C ALA A 145 10.21 9.86 -8.82
N ALA A 146 10.26 9.13 -9.94
CA ALA A 146 9.55 9.51 -11.17
C ALA A 146 8.02 9.49 -10.99
N ILE A 147 7.47 8.51 -10.27
CA ILE A 147 6.04 8.45 -9.95
C ILE A 147 5.64 9.64 -9.08
N LEU A 148 6.38 9.90 -7.99
CA LEU A 148 6.06 11.01 -7.08
C LEU A 148 6.21 12.37 -7.73
N GLU A 149 7.23 12.57 -8.54
CA GLU A 149 7.42 13.80 -9.29
C GLU A 149 6.25 14.07 -10.22
N ARG A 150 5.75 13.04 -10.93
CA ARG A 150 4.59 13.20 -11.81
C ARG A 150 3.31 13.48 -11.03
N LEU A 151 3.06 12.73 -9.95
CA LEU A 151 1.91 12.96 -9.07
C LEU A 151 1.93 14.39 -8.48
N HIS A 152 3.10 14.87 -8.05
CA HIS A 152 3.25 16.21 -7.49
C HIS A 152 3.20 17.31 -8.56
N ALA A 153 4.17 17.31 -9.49
CA ALA A 153 4.40 18.43 -10.40
C ALA A 153 3.38 18.51 -11.55
N ARG A 154 2.86 17.37 -12.04
CA ARG A 154 1.95 17.33 -13.19
C ARG A 154 0.48 17.30 -12.78
N HIS A 155 0.19 16.84 -11.57
CA HIS A 155 -1.16 16.59 -11.10
C HIS A 155 -1.56 17.38 -9.86
N GLY A 156 -0.67 18.24 -9.35
CA GLY A 156 -0.99 19.20 -8.28
C GLY A 156 -1.26 18.55 -6.93
N LEU A 157 -0.75 17.34 -6.69
CA LEU A 157 -0.82 16.72 -5.36
C LEU A 157 0.25 17.35 -4.47
N ASP A 158 -0.13 18.44 -3.80
CA ASP A 158 0.78 19.34 -3.09
C ASP A 158 0.90 19.05 -1.59
N THR A 159 0.16 18.06 -1.07
CA THR A 159 0.19 17.68 0.34
C THR A 159 0.64 16.22 0.53
N TRP A 160 1.14 15.92 1.73
CA TRP A 160 1.48 14.55 2.11
C TRP A 160 0.27 13.61 2.03
N ALA A 161 -0.91 14.11 2.44
CA ALA A 161 -2.15 13.35 2.37
C ALA A 161 -2.54 13.03 0.92
N ASP A 162 -2.48 14.00 0.02
CA ASP A 162 -2.86 13.81 -1.38
C ASP A 162 -1.93 12.82 -2.08
N LEU A 163 -0.61 12.94 -1.87
CA LEU A 163 0.37 12.05 -2.47
C LEU A 163 0.30 10.63 -1.93
N SER A 164 -0.17 10.44 -0.70
CA SER A 164 -0.28 9.10 -0.11
C SER A 164 -1.31 8.21 -0.78
N LEU A 165 -2.25 8.82 -1.52
CA LEU A 165 -3.41 8.16 -2.13
C LEU A 165 -4.27 7.34 -1.16
N MET A 166 -4.15 7.57 0.16
CA MET A 166 -5.08 7.03 1.18
C MET A 166 -6.51 7.52 0.93
N ARG A 167 -6.63 8.70 0.32
CA ARG A 167 -7.84 9.26 -0.26
C ARG A 167 -7.59 9.51 -1.75
N GLY A 168 -8.58 9.20 -2.59
CA GLY A 168 -8.47 9.30 -4.05
C GLY A 168 -7.59 8.22 -4.69
N GLY A 169 -7.40 7.08 -4.01
CA GLY A 169 -6.65 5.91 -4.47
C GLY A 169 -7.54 4.66 -4.59
N VAL A 170 -7.22 3.61 -3.83
CA VAL A 170 -7.91 2.31 -3.84
C VAL A 170 -8.35 1.92 -2.43
N LEU A 171 -9.11 0.84 -2.29
CA LEU A 171 -9.27 0.18 -0.99
C LEU A 171 -8.00 -0.57 -0.66
N GLU A 172 -7.63 -0.63 0.60
CA GLU A 172 -6.40 -1.27 1.04
C GLU A 172 -6.64 -2.24 2.17
N TRP A 173 -5.96 -3.39 2.08
CA TRP A 173 -5.96 -4.37 3.15
C TRP A 173 -5.32 -3.82 4.43
N VAL A 174 -6.10 -3.83 5.51
CA VAL A 174 -5.64 -3.63 6.89
C VAL A 174 -5.99 -4.84 7.73
N LYS A 175 -5.18 -5.07 8.76
CA LYS A 175 -5.47 -6.06 9.80
C LYS A 175 -6.55 -5.54 10.74
N VAL A 176 -7.55 -6.37 10.99
CA VAL A 176 -8.57 -6.19 12.02
C VAL A 176 -8.55 -7.38 12.96
N GLY A 177 -8.28 -7.16 14.23
CA GLY A 177 -8.17 -8.26 15.18
C GLY A 177 -7.35 -7.91 16.40
N SER A 178 -7.80 -8.41 17.53
CA SER A 178 -7.23 -8.11 18.84
C SER A 178 -5.81 -8.63 18.92
N SER A 179 -4.88 -7.79 19.36
CA SER A 179 -3.63 -8.19 20.00
C SER A 179 -3.89 -8.94 21.31
N ARG A 180 -4.71 -10.01 21.31
CA ARG A 180 -4.81 -10.95 22.42
C ARG A 180 -3.52 -11.75 22.44
N LYS A 181 -2.55 -11.22 23.18
CA LYS A 181 -1.31 -11.88 23.59
C LYS A 181 -1.62 -13.35 23.93
N GLY A 182 -1.13 -14.29 23.12
CA GLY A 182 -0.93 -15.67 23.57
C GLY A 182 -1.58 -16.80 22.77
N LEU A 183 -2.50 -16.56 21.84
CA LEU A 183 -2.96 -17.62 20.92
C LEU A 183 -2.44 -17.35 19.51
N ARG A 184 -1.75 -18.34 18.93
CA ARG A 184 -1.45 -18.39 17.49
C ARG A 184 -2.77 -18.52 16.74
N CYS A 185 -3.48 -17.40 16.53
CA CYS A 185 -4.56 -17.36 15.57
C CYS A 185 -3.93 -17.53 14.19
N ARG A 186 -4.27 -18.63 13.51
CA ARG A 186 -4.05 -18.74 12.07
C ARG A 186 -4.67 -17.49 11.44
N THR A 187 -3.87 -16.67 10.77
CA THR A 187 -4.39 -15.51 10.04
C THR A 187 -5.34 -16.02 8.97
N GLY A 188 -6.62 -15.75 9.16
CA GLY A 188 -7.69 -16.09 8.23
C GLY A 188 -8.17 -14.87 7.45
N PRO A 189 -8.97 -15.05 6.39
CA PRO A 189 -9.54 -13.96 5.61
C PRO A 189 -10.37 -12.96 6.46
N HIS A 190 -10.92 -13.42 7.59
CA HIS A 190 -11.70 -12.59 8.52
C HIS A 190 -10.85 -11.62 9.37
N ASP A 191 -9.53 -11.78 9.36
CA ASP A 191 -8.61 -10.87 10.06
C ASP A 191 -8.25 -9.63 9.23
N PHE A 192 -8.89 -9.46 8.07
CA PHE A 192 -8.60 -8.37 7.13
C PHE A 192 -9.87 -7.64 6.69
N GLN A 193 -9.73 -6.32 6.57
CA GLN A 193 -10.76 -5.45 6.04
C GLN A 193 -10.14 -4.46 5.05
N GLY A 194 -10.99 -3.87 4.21
CA GLY A 194 -10.64 -2.78 3.32
C GLY A 194 -10.87 -1.43 3.96
N VAL A 195 -9.89 -0.54 3.87
CA VAL A 195 -10.05 0.88 4.17
C VAL A 195 -9.47 1.73 3.05
N GLY A 196 -10.04 2.91 2.86
CA GLY A 196 -9.63 3.82 1.80
C GLY A 196 -10.84 4.52 1.20
N LYS A 197 -10.59 5.59 0.45
CA LYS A 197 -11.64 6.28 -0.31
C LYS A 197 -11.20 6.36 -1.76
N PRO A 198 -11.61 5.41 -2.62
CA PRO A 198 -11.35 5.51 -4.04
C PRO A 198 -11.98 6.78 -4.62
N ARG A 199 -11.46 7.22 -5.76
CA ARG A 199 -12.13 8.27 -6.54
C ARG A 199 -13.44 7.78 -7.11
N ASP A 200 -14.39 8.70 -7.27
CA ASP A 200 -15.69 8.37 -7.84
C ASP A 200 -15.60 7.84 -9.28
N GLU A 201 -14.66 8.36 -10.09
CA GLU A 201 -14.45 7.87 -11.45
C GLU A 201 -13.85 6.46 -11.51
N PHE A 202 -13.16 6.03 -10.45
CA PHE A 202 -12.62 4.68 -10.35
C PHE A 202 -13.63 3.73 -9.72
N HIS A 203 -14.19 4.11 -8.57
CA HIS A 203 -15.26 3.41 -7.90
C HIS A 203 -16.01 4.35 -6.95
N SER A 204 -17.20 4.79 -7.38
CA SER A 204 -18.10 5.59 -6.56
C SER A 204 -18.47 4.85 -5.27
N THR A 205 -18.10 5.44 -4.13
CA THR A 205 -18.41 4.93 -2.80
C THR A 205 -18.74 6.07 -1.86
N THR A 206 -19.66 5.84 -0.93
CA THR A 206 -20.04 6.84 0.08
C THR A 206 -19.30 6.68 1.40
N TYR A 207 -18.29 5.82 1.47
CA TYR A 207 -17.68 5.44 2.74
C TYR A 207 -16.70 6.50 3.29
N ASN A 208 -16.68 6.67 4.62
CA ASN A 208 -15.65 7.45 5.31
C ASN A 208 -14.55 6.51 5.84
N PRO A 209 -13.32 6.51 5.27
CA PRO A 209 -12.26 5.57 5.67
C PRO A 209 -11.74 5.77 7.10
N LEU A 210 -12.05 6.90 7.73
CA LEU A 210 -11.69 7.15 9.12
C LEU A 210 -12.62 6.47 10.13
N ASP A 211 -13.84 6.14 9.73
CA ASP A 211 -14.87 5.58 10.62
C ASP A 211 -15.31 4.18 10.16
N GLU A 212 -15.31 3.94 8.85
CA GLU A 212 -15.87 2.75 8.21
C GLU A 212 -14.78 1.86 7.61
N SER A 213 -15.17 0.62 7.32
CA SER A 213 -14.35 -0.40 6.65
C SER A 213 -15.24 -1.36 5.86
N VAL A 214 -14.65 -2.09 4.91
CA VAL A 214 -15.36 -2.98 3.97
C VAL A 214 -14.89 -4.42 4.16
N GLU A 215 -15.82 -5.35 4.38
CA GLU A 215 -15.53 -6.80 4.45
C GLU A 215 -15.49 -7.44 3.06
N LEU A 216 -14.73 -8.54 2.92
CA LEU A 216 -14.52 -9.24 1.65
C LEU A 216 -15.80 -9.93 1.11
N ILE A 217 -16.72 -10.29 2.00
CA ILE A 217 -17.95 -11.07 1.70
C ILE A 217 -18.92 -10.28 0.80
N THR A 218 -18.84 -8.95 0.79
CA THR A 218 -19.80 -8.09 0.09
C THR A 218 -19.43 -7.74 -1.34
N VAL A 219 -18.28 -8.19 -1.88
CA VAL A 219 -17.82 -7.66 -3.18
C VAL A 219 -17.27 -8.72 -4.13
N ASN A 220 -17.81 -8.73 -5.36
CA ASN A 220 -17.16 -9.21 -6.59
C ASN A 220 -15.86 -8.40 -6.93
N GLY A 221 -15.20 -7.81 -5.93
CA GLY A 221 -14.45 -6.55 -6.05
C GLY A 221 -13.01 -6.62 -5.58
N LEU A 222 -12.35 -7.78 -5.59
CA LEU A 222 -10.89 -7.88 -5.40
C LEU A 222 -10.15 -6.84 -6.24
N ARG A 223 -10.67 -6.49 -7.45
CA ARG A 223 -10.11 -5.45 -8.33
C ARG A 223 -9.85 -4.09 -7.66
N LEU A 224 -10.53 -3.79 -6.56
CA LEU A 224 -10.45 -2.53 -5.83
C LEU A 224 -9.45 -2.57 -4.68
N PHE A 225 -9.00 -3.76 -4.27
CA PHE A 225 -8.14 -3.94 -3.11
C PHE A 225 -6.69 -4.00 -3.54
N GLY A 226 -5.96 -2.96 -3.16
CA GLY A 226 -4.51 -2.97 -3.06
C GLY A 226 -4.08 -3.12 -1.60
N PHE A 227 -2.87 -2.66 -1.30
CA PHE A 227 -2.35 -2.64 0.05
C PHE A 227 -1.17 -1.68 0.15
N ARG A 228 -0.82 -1.33 1.38
CA ARG A 228 0.47 -0.73 1.73
C ARG A 228 1.11 -1.56 2.84
N VAL A 229 2.39 -1.36 3.04
CA VAL A 229 3.15 -2.05 4.08
C VAL A 229 3.54 -1.10 5.20
N VAL A 230 3.76 -1.65 6.38
CA VAL A 230 4.43 -1.02 7.51
C VAL A 230 5.70 -1.78 7.85
N LYS A 231 6.69 -1.08 8.39
CA LYS A 231 7.89 -1.65 8.98
C LYS A 231 7.91 -1.34 10.47
N ARG A 232 8.16 -2.36 11.28
CA ARG A 232 8.29 -2.27 12.74
C ARG A 232 9.73 -2.61 13.13
N ASP A 233 10.27 -1.89 14.11
CA ASP A 233 11.61 -2.16 14.64
C ASP A 233 11.67 -3.49 15.43
#